data_AF-A0A813QQ74-F1
#
_entry.id   AF-A0A813QQ74-F1
#
_cell.length_a   1.000
_cell.length_b   1.000
_cell.length_c   1.000
_cell.angle_alpha   90.00
_cell.angle_beta   90.00
_cell.angle_gamma   90.00
#
_symmetry.space_group_name_H-M   'P 1'
#
loop_
_entity.id
_entity.type
_entity.pdbx_description
1 polymer ?
#
loop_
_entity_poly.entity_id
_entity_poly.type
_entity_poly.pdbx_seq_one_letter_code
_entity_poly.pdbx_strand_id
1 'polypeptide(L)'
;MILSVDKNQFYSQIQSVIIHILSTMFTTLIISIGLVISTQISGYHLQNVYFSVNKNDCTCNCWDGFFRGKYSRGGYKIFYFNYEKHIIILLSIILFYSELLRQFLLKIIIKKNFILLLLIPSIYSNFYGIWTIINYLNDRDYYRMLKSQIFFSLTELIITYIFYQCLIIKNKIQIPIWSIYLLFIISFLHIILAFGELNFDQFVRNITLILSDLINLIWIIIKFIQYPQLRPNIRTIYIWLFIALCLWSFYYIVCQFRE
;
A
#
# COMPACT_ATOMS: atom_id res chain seq x y z
N MET A 1 -31.64 -18.72 -13.19
CA MET A 1 -32.09 -17.33 -12.98
C MET A 1 -30.87 -16.49 -12.68
N ILE A 2 -30.31 -15.85 -13.71
CA ILE A 2 -29.09 -15.06 -13.62
C ILE A 2 -29.48 -13.75 -12.92
N LEU A 3 -29.08 -13.58 -11.67
CA LEU A 3 -29.23 -12.31 -10.96
C LEU A 3 -28.32 -11.30 -11.65
N SER A 4 -28.93 -10.41 -12.43
CA SER A 4 -28.32 -9.17 -12.86
C SER A 4 -27.79 -8.48 -11.61
N VAL A 5 -26.47 -8.45 -11.44
CA VAL A 5 -25.85 -7.47 -10.56
C VAL A 5 -26.44 -6.14 -11.00
N ASP A 6 -27.19 -5.50 -10.10
CA ASP A 6 -27.94 -4.31 -10.41
C ASP A 6 -26.92 -3.26 -10.85
N LYS A 7 -26.83 -3.02 -12.16
CA LYS A 7 -25.78 -2.16 -12.75
C LYS A 7 -25.75 -0.83 -12.01
N ASN A 8 -26.92 -0.37 -11.56
CA ASN A 8 -27.12 0.84 -10.77
C ASN A 8 -26.34 0.83 -9.44
N GLN A 9 -26.25 -0.30 -8.74
CA GLN A 9 -25.49 -0.41 -7.49
C GLN A 9 -23.97 -0.38 -7.73
N PHE A 10 -23.50 -1.01 -8.80
CA PHE A 10 -22.08 -0.95 -9.20
C PHE A 10 -21.67 0.46 -9.65
N TYR A 11 -22.51 1.12 -10.47
CA TYR A 11 -22.32 2.51 -10.88
C TYR A 11 -22.32 3.46 -9.68
N SER A 12 -23.24 3.27 -8.72
CA SER A 12 -23.29 4.07 -7.49
C SER A 12 -22.01 3.91 -6.66
N GLN A 13 -21.47 2.69 -6.54
CA GLN A 13 -20.21 2.44 -5.84
C GLN A 13 -19.03 3.11 -6.56
N ILE A 14 -18.90 2.95 -7.89
CA ILE A 14 -17.85 3.63 -8.66
C ILE A 14 -17.95 5.15 -8.51
N GLN A 15 -19.14 5.71 -8.62
CA GLN A 15 -19.35 7.14 -8.49
C GLN A 15 -18.94 7.65 -7.10
N SER A 16 -19.27 6.93 -6.03
CA SER A 16 -18.81 7.28 -4.68
C SER A 16 -17.29 7.23 -4.53
N VAL A 17 -16.61 6.27 -5.17
CA VAL A 17 -15.15 6.18 -5.19
C VAL A 17 -14.55 7.36 -5.94
N ILE A 18 -15.09 7.73 -7.10
CA ILE A 18 -14.61 8.87 -7.90
C ILE A 18 -14.79 10.18 -7.13
N ILE A 19 -15.97 10.44 -6.57
CA ILE A 19 -16.24 11.62 -5.76
C ILE A 19 -15.27 11.68 -4.58
N HIS A 20 -14.99 10.53 -3.97
CA HIS A 20 -14.05 10.45 -2.86
C HIS A 20 -12.61 10.77 -3.30
N ILE A 21 -12.13 10.20 -4.41
CA ILE A 21 -10.81 10.50 -4.97
C ILE A 21 -10.70 12.02 -5.23
N LEU A 22 -11.70 12.62 -5.86
CA LEU A 22 -11.72 14.05 -6.15
C LEU A 22 -11.73 14.90 -4.87
N SER A 23 -12.53 14.52 -3.86
CA SER A 23 -12.58 15.21 -2.56
C SER A 23 -11.23 15.15 -1.84
N THR A 24 -10.58 13.99 -1.84
CA THR A 24 -9.26 13.81 -1.25
C THR A 24 -8.21 14.60 -2.04
N MET A 25 -8.24 14.58 -3.37
CA MET A 25 -7.36 15.41 -4.21
C MET A 25 -7.55 16.92 -3.93
N PHE A 26 -8.78 17.37 -3.73
CA PHE A 26 -9.05 18.77 -3.44
C PHE A 26 -8.61 19.16 -2.03
N THR A 27 -8.91 18.33 -1.03
CA THR A 27 -8.50 18.53 0.37
C THR A 27 -6.97 18.53 0.50
N THR A 28 -6.30 17.58 -0.16
CA THR A 28 -4.83 17.51 -0.20
C THR A 28 -4.24 18.74 -0.88
N LEU A 29 -4.83 19.22 -1.97
CA LEU A 29 -4.40 20.43 -2.66
C LEU A 29 -4.49 21.65 -1.74
N ILE A 30 -5.64 21.85 -1.07
CA ILE A 30 -5.83 22.97 -0.13
C ILE A 30 -4.82 22.92 1.00
N ILE A 31 -4.69 21.78 1.67
CA ILE A 31 -3.74 21.62 2.78
C ILE A 31 -2.30 21.83 2.28
N SER A 32 -1.94 21.28 1.11
CA SER A 32 -0.60 21.46 0.54
C SER A 32 -0.31 22.91 0.21
N ILE A 33 -1.26 23.64 -0.38
CA ILE A 33 -1.13 25.07 -0.66
C ILE A 33 -0.96 25.84 0.65
N GLY A 34 -1.80 25.58 1.66
CA GLY A 34 -1.69 26.20 2.99
C GLY A 34 -0.33 25.94 3.65
N LEU A 35 0.19 24.72 3.55
CA LEU A 35 1.49 24.33 4.06
C LEU A 35 2.64 25.03 3.30
N VAL A 36 2.60 25.08 1.98
CA VAL A 36 3.60 25.79 1.16
C VAL A 36 3.60 27.29 1.48
N ILE A 37 2.43 27.92 1.52
CA ILE A 37 2.27 29.34 1.86
C ILE A 37 2.78 29.60 3.28
N SER A 38 2.38 28.79 4.25
CA SER A 38 2.86 28.88 5.63
C SER A 38 4.38 28.77 5.69
N THR A 39 4.99 27.87 4.92
CA THR A 39 6.45 27.69 4.89
C THR A 39 7.18 28.87 4.25
N GLN A 40 6.61 29.45 3.19
CA GLN A 40 7.17 30.64 2.56
C GLN A 40 7.09 31.87 3.48
N ILE A 41 6.02 31.97 4.28
CA ILE A 41 5.78 33.11 5.19
C ILE A 41 6.55 32.94 6.51
N SER A 42 6.55 31.74 7.09
CA SER A 42 7.06 31.47 8.45
C SER A 42 8.34 30.61 8.51
N GLY A 43 8.62 29.85 7.45
CA GLY A 43 9.72 28.87 7.41
C GLY A 43 11.04 29.42 6.84
N TYR A 44 11.03 30.60 6.20
CA TYR A 44 12.26 31.26 5.74
C TYR A 44 13.00 31.90 6.92
N HIS A 45 13.80 31.09 7.61
CA HIS A 45 14.78 31.60 8.56
C HIS A 45 15.95 32.20 7.77
N LEU A 46 16.27 33.48 7.99
CA LEU A 46 17.37 34.20 7.33
C LEU A 46 18.71 33.42 7.36
N GLN A 47 18.96 32.66 8.43
CA GLN A 47 20.15 31.81 8.57
C GLN A 47 20.27 30.70 7.51
N ASN A 48 19.16 30.19 6.96
CA ASN A 48 19.18 29.16 5.92
C ASN A 48 19.60 29.72 4.56
N VAL A 49 19.52 31.05 4.37
CA VAL A 49 19.98 31.74 3.16
C VAL A 49 21.50 31.84 3.13
N TYR A 50 22.14 31.98 4.29
CA TYR A 50 23.60 32.13 4.40
C TYR A 50 24.38 30.81 4.22
N PHE A 51 23.73 29.66 4.38
CA PHE A 51 24.33 28.34 4.19
C PHE A 51 23.55 27.55 3.13
N SER A 52 23.63 28.00 1.88
CA SER A 52 23.01 27.29 0.76
C SER A 52 23.71 25.94 0.53
N VAL A 53 23.00 24.84 0.79
CA VAL A 53 23.49 23.48 0.52
C VAL A 53 23.20 23.12 -0.93
N ASN A 54 24.22 22.77 -1.71
CA ASN A 54 24.02 22.23 -3.04
C ASN A 54 23.44 20.81 -2.92
N LYS A 55 22.20 20.63 -3.37
CA LYS A 55 21.46 19.36 -3.30
C LYS A 55 22.13 18.21 -4.06
N ASN A 56 22.98 18.52 -5.03
CA ASN A 56 23.61 17.53 -5.91
C ASN A 56 24.97 17.04 -5.37
N ASP A 57 25.61 17.84 -4.50
CA ASP A 57 26.96 17.57 -3.97
C ASP A 57 26.95 17.38 -2.44
N CYS A 58 25.77 17.34 -1.83
CA CYS A 58 25.63 17.25 -0.38
C CYS A 58 25.96 15.83 0.11
N THR A 59 26.92 15.73 1.04
CA THR A 59 27.26 14.49 1.74
C THR A 59 26.26 14.19 2.87
N CYS A 60 26.23 12.95 3.38
CA CYS A 60 25.27 12.51 4.41
C CYS A 60 25.17 13.46 5.62
N ASN A 61 26.29 14.06 6.04
CA ASN A 61 26.34 14.98 7.18
C ASN A 61 25.55 16.28 6.96
N CYS A 62 25.49 16.81 5.73
CA CYS A 62 24.66 17.99 5.44
C CYS A 62 23.20 17.63 5.15
N TRP A 63 22.93 16.44 4.61
CA TRP A 63 21.58 15.95 4.36
C TRP A 63 20.81 15.77 5.67
N ASP A 64 21.44 15.05 6.61
CA ASP A 64 20.91 14.86 7.96
C ASP A 64 20.89 16.19 8.73
N GLY A 65 21.96 16.98 8.70
CA GLY A 65 22.05 18.24 9.44
C GLY A 65 21.07 19.34 9.01
N PHE A 66 20.84 19.50 7.70
CA PHE A 66 20.13 20.67 7.13
C PHE A 66 18.73 20.33 6.59
N PHE A 67 18.56 19.21 5.88
CA PHE A 67 17.27 18.82 5.27
C PHE A 67 16.37 18.03 6.23
N ARG A 68 16.93 17.14 7.05
CA ARG A 68 16.17 16.56 8.19
C ARG A 68 16.07 17.54 9.36
N GLY A 69 16.97 18.53 9.40
CA GLY A 69 17.08 19.60 10.37
C GLY A 69 17.72 19.15 11.68
N LYS A 70 18.81 19.83 12.07
CA LYS A 70 19.58 19.73 13.33
C LYS A 70 19.67 18.32 13.94
N TYR A 71 20.45 17.45 13.32
CA TYR A 71 21.23 16.46 14.08
C TYR A 71 22.32 17.10 14.96
N SER A 72 22.56 18.43 14.89
CA SER A 72 23.68 19.05 15.60
C SER A 72 23.35 19.67 16.96
N ARG A 73 22.08 19.78 17.41
CA ARG A 73 21.75 20.39 18.73
C ARG A 73 20.50 19.82 19.43
N GLY A 74 20.36 18.49 19.59
CA GLY A 74 19.50 17.96 20.67
C GLY A 74 18.57 16.76 20.44
N GLY A 75 18.69 15.95 19.38
CA GLY A 75 18.00 14.64 19.33
C GLY A 75 17.64 14.09 17.93
N TYR A 76 17.31 12.80 17.87
CA TYR A 76 16.84 12.10 16.66
C TYR A 76 15.44 12.58 16.28
N LYS A 77 15.26 13.03 15.03
CA LYS A 77 13.92 13.36 14.52
C LYS A 77 13.26 12.11 14.00
N ILE A 78 12.16 11.74 14.66
CA ILE A 78 11.36 10.56 14.33
C ILE A 78 10.56 10.77 13.03
N PHE A 79 10.21 12.02 12.71
CA PHE A 79 9.44 12.37 11.52
C PHE A 79 9.64 13.85 11.11
N TYR A 80 9.71 14.13 9.80
CA TYR A 80 9.77 15.48 9.25
C TYR A 80 9.12 15.54 7.86
N PHE A 81 8.58 16.71 7.50
CA PHE A 81 8.09 16.99 6.15
C PHE A 81 9.11 17.85 5.42
N ASN A 82 9.67 17.33 4.33
CA ASN A 82 10.42 18.16 3.40
C ASN A 82 9.42 18.87 2.48
N TYR A 83 9.37 20.21 2.55
CA TYR A 83 8.42 21.04 1.79
C TYR A 83 8.84 21.18 0.31
N GLU A 84 9.01 20.05 -0.37
CA GLU A 84 9.27 19.94 -1.81
C GLU A 84 7.99 19.56 -2.56
N LYS A 85 7.99 19.61 -3.91
CA LYS A 85 6.81 19.27 -4.74
C LYS A 85 6.25 17.87 -4.43
N HIS A 86 7.09 16.95 -3.95
CA HIS A 86 6.71 15.61 -3.53
C HIS A 86 5.78 15.59 -2.30
N ILE A 87 5.70 16.67 -1.51
CA ILE A 87 4.82 16.76 -0.34
C ILE A 87 3.35 16.57 -0.69
N ILE A 88 2.92 17.03 -1.87
CA ILE A 88 1.55 16.87 -2.37
C ILE A 88 1.25 15.37 -2.55
N ILE A 89 2.21 14.62 -3.09
CA ILE A 89 2.10 13.18 -3.28
C ILE A 89 2.04 12.48 -1.91
N LEU A 90 2.94 12.83 -0.99
CA LEU A 90 2.96 12.26 0.37
C LEU A 90 1.64 12.48 1.11
N LEU A 91 1.14 13.72 1.09
CA LEU A 91 -0.12 14.08 1.73
C LEU A 91 -1.30 13.37 1.07
N SER A 92 -1.30 13.25 -0.26
CA SER A 92 -2.32 12.51 -1.01
C SER A 92 -2.39 11.05 -0.60
N ILE A 93 -1.23 10.40 -0.48
CA ILE A 93 -1.15 9.02 -0.02
C ILE A 93 -1.67 8.89 1.42
N ILE A 94 -1.23 9.74 2.34
CA ILE A 94 -1.65 9.69 3.76
C ILE A 94 -3.17 9.87 3.89
N LEU A 95 -3.75 10.86 3.21
CA LEU A 95 -5.18 11.12 3.29
C LEU A 95 -6.01 9.99 2.65
N PHE A 96 -5.54 9.42 1.54
CA PHE A 96 -6.17 8.26 0.92
C PHE A 96 -6.23 7.05 1.87
N TYR A 97 -5.10 6.66 2.47
CA TYR A 97 -5.05 5.53 3.40
C TYR A 97 -5.81 5.78 4.70
N SER A 98 -5.78 7.03 5.19
CA SER A 98 -6.54 7.44 6.38
C SER A 98 -8.05 7.29 6.16
N GLU A 99 -8.54 7.64 4.96
CA GLU A 99 -9.95 7.37 4.62
C GLU A 99 -10.24 5.88 4.56
N LEU A 100 -9.41 5.07 3.87
CA LEU A 100 -9.64 3.64 3.76
C LEU A 100 -9.77 2.99 5.15
N LEU A 101 -8.91 3.40 6.09
CA LEU A 101 -9.00 3.00 7.49
C LEU A 101 -10.31 3.46 8.13
N ARG A 102 -10.71 4.72 7.95
CA ARG A 102 -11.98 5.25 8.48
C ARG A 102 -13.18 4.43 7.98
N GLN A 103 -13.24 4.15 6.67
CA GLN A 103 -14.31 3.36 6.05
C GLN A 103 -14.34 1.93 6.59
N PHE A 104 -13.18 1.32 6.79
CA PHE A 104 -13.05 0.01 7.41
C PHE A 104 -13.60 0.01 8.86
N LEU A 105 -13.15 0.96 9.69
CA LEU A 105 -13.59 1.08 11.08
C LEU A 105 -15.11 1.32 11.19
N LEU A 106 -15.67 2.17 10.34
CA LEU A 106 -17.12 2.39 10.28
C LEU A 106 -17.87 1.09 9.98
N LYS A 107 -17.38 0.25 9.06
CA LYS A 107 -18.03 -1.03 8.77
C LYS A 107 -17.92 -2.02 9.93
N ILE A 108 -16.81 -2.06 10.66
CA ILE A 108 -16.69 -2.91 11.86
C ILE A 108 -17.67 -2.45 12.94
N ILE A 109 -17.65 -1.16 13.29
CA ILE A 109 -18.40 -0.62 14.42
C ILE A 109 -19.90 -0.61 14.12
N ILE A 110 -20.31 -0.11 12.96
CA ILE A 110 -21.73 0.08 12.62
C ILE A 110 -22.38 -1.25 12.22
N LYS A 111 -21.71 -2.06 11.38
CA LYS A 111 -22.29 -3.33 10.90
C LYS A 111 -21.99 -4.53 11.81
N LYS A 112 -21.23 -4.34 12.89
CA LYS A 112 -20.81 -5.38 13.85
C LYS A 112 -20.23 -6.63 13.17
N ASN A 113 -19.56 -6.46 12.03
CA ASN A 113 -19.07 -7.58 11.23
C ASN A 113 -17.66 -7.96 11.66
N PHE A 114 -17.54 -8.64 12.81
CA PHE A 114 -16.26 -8.99 13.42
C PHE A 114 -15.35 -9.87 12.56
N ILE A 115 -15.88 -10.54 11.53
CA ILE A 115 -15.06 -11.29 10.57
C ILE A 115 -14.06 -10.39 9.83
N LEU A 116 -14.34 -9.09 9.72
CA LEU A 116 -13.44 -8.11 9.13
C LEU A 116 -12.16 -7.89 9.96
N LEU A 117 -12.10 -8.35 11.22
CA LEU A 117 -10.87 -8.31 12.01
C LEU A 117 -9.74 -9.15 11.39
N LEU A 118 -10.07 -10.11 10.51
CA LEU A 118 -9.08 -10.86 9.72
C LEU A 118 -8.25 -9.96 8.78
N LEU A 119 -8.70 -8.73 8.50
CA LEU A 119 -7.96 -7.75 7.69
C LEU A 119 -6.96 -6.90 8.48
N ILE A 120 -6.91 -7.02 9.83
CA ILE A 120 -5.98 -6.22 10.64
C ILE A 120 -4.52 -6.39 10.16
N PRO A 121 -4.01 -7.61 9.89
CA PRO A 121 -2.65 -7.78 9.37
C PRO A 121 -2.47 -7.12 8.00
N SER A 122 -3.47 -7.20 7.12
CA SER A 122 -3.44 -6.52 5.82
C SER A 122 -3.38 -5.00 5.95
N ILE A 123 -4.10 -4.43 6.92
CA ILE A 123 -4.05 -3.00 7.23
C ILE A 123 -2.65 -2.62 7.71
N TYR A 124 -2.07 -3.41 8.62
CA TYR A 124 -0.71 -3.17 9.09
C TYR A 124 0.31 -3.16 7.94
N SER A 125 0.31 -4.18 7.07
CA SER A 125 1.24 -4.26 5.92
C SER A 125 1.08 -3.05 4.99
N ASN A 126 -0.15 -2.67 4.68
CA ASN A 126 -0.45 -1.48 3.87
C ASN A 126 0.11 -0.19 4.47
N PHE A 127 -0.12 0.04 5.77
CA PHE A 127 0.40 1.23 6.46
C PHE A 127 1.92 1.22 6.56
N TYR A 128 2.51 0.05 6.80
CA TYR A 128 3.97 -0.12 6.77
C TYR A 128 4.54 0.22 5.40
N GLY A 129 3.98 -0.33 4.32
CA GLY A 129 4.43 -0.10 2.96
C GLY A 129 4.30 1.36 2.52
N ILE A 130 3.22 2.03 2.93
CA ILE A 130 3.11 3.48 2.70
C ILE A 130 4.15 4.27 3.49
N TRP A 131 4.39 3.90 4.74
CA TRP A 131 5.40 4.56 5.55
C TRP A 131 6.80 4.42 4.93
N THR A 132 7.15 3.25 4.40
CA THR A 132 8.42 3.04 3.70
C THR A 132 8.48 3.84 2.39
N ILE A 133 7.40 3.93 1.60
CA ILE A 133 7.33 4.84 0.43
C ILE A 133 7.61 6.28 0.82
N ILE A 134 6.98 6.77 1.90
CA ILE A 134 7.21 8.13 2.41
C ILE A 134 8.68 8.34 2.73
N ASN A 135 9.31 7.38 3.42
CA ASN A 135 10.73 7.45 3.76
C ASN A 135 11.62 7.44 2.52
N TYR A 136 11.38 6.56 1.55
CA TYR A 136 12.17 6.50 0.32
C TYR A 136 12.02 7.76 -0.53
N LEU A 137 10.83 8.34 -0.59
CA LEU A 137 10.60 9.63 -1.27
C LEU A 137 11.33 10.78 -0.58
N ASN A 138 11.32 10.81 0.76
CA ASN A 138 12.07 11.79 1.54
C ASN A 138 13.58 11.63 1.38
N ASP A 139 14.06 10.40 1.28
CA ASP A 139 15.48 10.07 1.15
C ASP A 139 15.98 10.06 -0.31
N ARG A 140 15.08 10.35 -1.26
CA ARG A 140 15.37 10.34 -2.71
C ARG A 140 15.88 9.00 -3.23
N ASP A 141 15.50 7.90 -2.59
CA ASP A 141 15.88 6.55 -3.00
C ASP A 141 14.96 6.00 -4.12
N TYR A 142 14.95 6.70 -5.25
CA TYR A 142 14.04 6.41 -6.36
C TYR A 142 14.37 5.13 -7.13
N TYR A 143 15.62 4.66 -7.05
CA TYR A 143 16.14 3.62 -7.95
C TYR A 143 16.37 2.27 -7.28
N ARG A 144 16.63 2.22 -5.97
CA ARG A 144 16.92 0.96 -5.26
C ARG A 144 15.66 0.36 -4.65
N MET A 145 15.00 1.11 -3.77
CA MET A 145 13.93 0.57 -2.92
C MET A 145 12.53 1.04 -3.31
N LEU A 146 12.39 2.24 -3.88
CA LEU A 146 11.06 2.81 -4.12
C LEU A 146 10.22 1.98 -5.10
N LYS A 147 10.83 1.41 -6.16
CA LYS A 147 10.09 0.68 -7.19
C LYS A 147 9.52 -0.65 -6.70
N SER A 148 10.31 -1.42 -5.95
CA SER A 148 9.84 -2.67 -5.32
C SER A 148 8.76 -2.35 -4.30
N GLN A 149 8.95 -1.30 -3.49
CA GLN A 149 7.97 -0.92 -2.48
C GLN A 149 6.64 -0.47 -3.11
N ILE A 150 6.67 0.30 -4.20
CA ILE A 150 5.44 0.67 -4.93
C ILE A 150 4.73 -0.59 -5.46
N PHE A 151 5.48 -1.56 -5.99
CA PHE A 151 4.92 -2.83 -6.44
C PHE A 151 4.17 -3.54 -5.30
N PHE A 152 4.85 -3.78 -4.16
CA PHE A 152 4.25 -4.43 -3.01
C PHE A 152 3.04 -3.67 -2.46
N SER A 153 3.13 -2.35 -2.31
CA SER A 153 2.00 -1.56 -1.79
C SER A 153 0.78 -1.57 -2.72
N LEU A 154 0.99 -1.60 -4.05
CA LEU A 154 -0.12 -1.72 -5.01
C LEU A 154 -0.75 -3.11 -4.98
N THR A 155 0.05 -4.16 -4.99
CA THR A 155 -0.44 -5.54 -4.96
C THR A 155 -1.12 -5.86 -3.62
N GLU A 156 -0.57 -5.37 -2.50
CA GLU A 156 -1.18 -5.45 -1.16
C GLU A 156 -2.54 -4.74 -1.09
N LEU A 157 -2.66 -3.57 -1.70
CA LEU A 157 -3.93 -2.85 -1.76
C LEU A 157 -4.98 -3.63 -2.56
N ILE A 158 -4.59 -4.23 -3.69
CA ILE A 158 -5.46 -5.07 -4.52
C ILE A 158 -5.96 -6.29 -3.74
N ILE A 159 -5.07 -7.03 -3.09
CA ILE A 159 -5.47 -8.22 -2.31
C ILE A 159 -6.32 -7.85 -1.10
N THR A 160 -6.02 -6.74 -0.43
CA THR A 160 -6.79 -6.26 0.72
C THR A 160 -8.21 -5.92 0.29
N TYR A 161 -8.37 -5.24 -0.85
CA TYR A 161 -9.67 -4.94 -1.42
C TYR A 161 -10.43 -6.22 -1.80
N ILE A 162 -9.79 -7.15 -2.52
CA ILE A 162 -10.42 -8.42 -2.91
C ILE A 162 -10.85 -9.23 -1.70
N PHE A 163 -9.96 -9.39 -0.72
CA PHE A 163 -10.24 -10.16 0.48
C PHE A 163 -11.37 -9.52 1.29
N TYR A 164 -11.38 -8.19 1.39
CA TYR A 164 -12.50 -7.44 1.96
C TYR A 164 -13.83 -7.69 1.26
N GLN A 165 -13.87 -7.68 -0.08
CA GLN A 165 -15.09 -8.02 -0.82
C GLN A 165 -15.53 -9.45 -0.52
N CYS A 166 -14.60 -10.40 -0.51
CA CYS A 166 -14.88 -11.79 -0.16
C CYS A 166 -15.47 -11.95 1.26
N LEU A 167 -15.04 -11.13 2.23
CA LEU A 167 -15.55 -11.16 3.60
C LEU A 167 -16.91 -10.47 3.76
N ILE A 168 -17.22 -9.46 2.96
CA ILE A 168 -18.49 -8.73 3.02
C ILE A 168 -19.63 -9.46 2.31
N ILE A 169 -19.32 -10.15 1.21
CA ILE A 169 -20.31 -10.90 0.43
C ILE A 169 -20.87 -12.03 1.31
N LYS A 170 -22.09 -11.81 1.83
CA LYS A 170 -22.79 -12.79 2.69
C LYS A 170 -23.14 -14.09 1.96
N ASN A 171 -23.31 -14.04 0.64
CA ASN A 171 -23.69 -15.18 -0.18
C ASN A 171 -22.47 -15.85 -0.84
N LYS A 172 -22.15 -17.06 -0.36
CA LYS A 172 -21.00 -17.90 -0.75
C LYS A 172 -20.87 -18.16 -2.26
N ILE A 173 -21.97 -18.12 -3.00
CA ILE A 173 -22.05 -18.44 -4.44
C ILE A 173 -21.72 -17.22 -5.33
N GLN A 174 -21.69 -16.01 -4.75
CA GLN A 174 -21.45 -14.77 -5.50
C GLN A 174 -19.99 -14.35 -5.54
N ILE A 175 -19.09 -15.05 -4.86
CA ILE A 175 -17.66 -14.71 -4.89
C ILE A 175 -17.13 -15.07 -6.29
N PRO A 176 -16.63 -14.09 -7.05
CA PRO A 176 -16.06 -14.38 -8.35
C PRO A 176 -14.83 -15.29 -8.20
N ILE A 177 -14.84 -16.42 -8.91
CA ILE A 177 -13.75 -17.41 -8.83
C ILE A 177 -12.38 -16.77 -9.17
N TRP A 178 -12.35 -15.84 -10.13
CA TRP A 178 -11.13 -15.14 -10.52
C TRP A 178 -10.51 -14.34 -9.36
N SER A 179 -11.32 -13.83 -8.43
CA SER A 179 -10.79 -13.04 -7.31
C SER A 179 -10.09 -13.94 -6.29
N ILE A 180 -10.56 -15.16 -6.09
CA ILE A 180 -9.90 -16.17 -5.25
C ILE A 180 -8.55 -16.56 -5.85
N TYR A 181 -8.47 -16.75 -7.17
CA TYR A 181 -7.22 -17.10 -7.83
C TYR A 181 -6.22 -15.95 -7.87
N LEU A 182 -6.68 -14.72 -8.09
CA LEU A 182 -5.81 -13.54 -8.02
C LEU A 182 -5.26 -13.35 -6.61
N LEU A 183 -6.11 -13.51 -5.58
CA LEU A 183 -5.70 -13.48 -4.17
C LEU A 183 -4.65 -14.56 -3.88
N PHE A 184 -4.87 -15.79 -4.36
CA PHE A 184 -3.93 -16.89 -4.21
C PHE A 184 -2.57 -16.58 -4.84
N ILE A 185 -2.55 -16.11 -6.09
CA ILE A 185 -1.31 -15.85 -6.82
C ILE A 185 -0.51 -14.74 -6.18
N ILE A 186 -1.14 -13.60 -5.86
CA ILE A 186 -0.41 -12.47 -5.30
C ILE A 186 0.15 -12.84 -3.93
N SER A 187 -0.64 -13.47 -3.05
CA SER A 187 -0.15 -13.88 -1.73
C SER A 187 0.96 -14.93 -1.82
N PHE A 188 0.87 -15.87 -2.76
CA PHE A 188 1.94 -16.84 -2.99
C PHE A 188 3.22 -16.18 -3.54
N LEU A 189 3.07 -15.23 -4.47
CA LEU A 189 4.18 -14.48 -5.06
C LEU A 189 4.88 -13.62 -4.00
N HIS A 190 4.15 -12.94 -3.12
CA HIS A 190 4.75 -12.18 -2.01
C HIS A 190 5.59 -13.07 -1.09
N ILE A 191 5.09 -14.27 -0.75
CA ILE A 191 5.85 -15.23 0.08
C ILE A 191 7.13 -15.66 -0.64
N ILE A 192 7.05 -15.99 -1.94
CA ILE A 192 8.23 -16.37 -2.73
C ILE A 192 9.24 -15.24 -2.79
N LEU A 193 8.80 -14.02 -3.10
CA LEU A 193 9.71 -12.87 -3.20
C LEU A 193 10.35 -12.56 -1.84
N ALA A 194 9.57 -12.57 -0.76
CA ALA A 194 10.10 -12.34 0.58
C ALA A 194 11.13 -13.40 0.99
N PHE A 195 10.94 -14.66 0.58
CA PHE A 195 11.92 -15.72 0.82
C PHE A 195 13.17 -15.62 -0.08
N GLY A 196 12.98 -15.13 -1.31
CA GLY A 196 14.08 -14.95 -2.28
C GLY A 196 14.96 -13.75 -2.00
N GLU A 197 14.43 -12.71 -1.36
CA GLU A 197 15.14 -11.44 -1.11
C GLU A 197 15.70 -11.31 0.30
N LEU A 198 15.08 -11.96 1.30
CA LEU A 198 15.51 -11.84 2.69
C LEU A 198 16.33 -13.05 3.11
N ASN A 199 17.47 -12.80 3.76
CA ASN A 199 18.17 -13.83 4.51
C ASN A 199 17.27 -14.38 5.63
N PHE A 200 17.49 -15.64 6.06
CA PHE A 200 16.62 -16.31 7.04
C PHE A 200 16.35 -15.47 8.30
N ASP A 201 17.37 -14.83 8.86
CA ASP A 201 17.22 -13.98 10.05
C ASP A 201 16.41 -12.70 9.81
N GLN A 202 16.44 -12.16 8.59
CA GLN A 202 15.64 -11.01 8.19
C GLN A 202 14.20 -11.44 7.89
N PHE A 203 14.03 -12.60 7.25
CA PHE A 203 12.73 -13.20 7.00
C PHE A 203 11.96 -13.43 8.31
N VAL A 204 12.59 -14.02 9.33
CA VAL A 204 11.97 -14.25 10.63
C VAL A 204 11.53 -12.94 11.29
N ARG A 205 12.37 -11.90 11.21
CA ARG A 205 12.05 -10.57 11.75
C ARG A 205 10.91 -9.88 11.00
N ASN A 206 10.76 -10.18 9.72
CA ASN A 206 9.77 -9.57 8.82
C ASN A 206 8.53 -10.46 8.61
N ILE A 207 8.36 -11.54 9.39
CA ILE A 207 7.23 -12.47 9.23
C ILE A 207 5.87 -11.80 9.40
N THR A 208 5.81 -10.70 10.16
CA THR A 208 4.61 -9.90 10.36
C THR A 208 4.11 -9.24 9.07
N LEU A 209 5.00 -8.95 8.12
CA LEU A 209 4.65 -8.37 6.82
C LEU A 209 3.91 -9.39 5.94
N ILE A 210 4.31 -10.66 6.04
CA ILE A 210 3.77 -11.79 5.26
C ILE A 210 2.54 -12.40 5.94
N LEU A 211 2.27 -12.04 7.20
CA LEU A 211 1.15 -12.59 7.98
C LEU A 211 -0.20 -12.44 7.27
N SER A 212 -0.42 -11.30 6.61
CA SER A 212 -1.61 -11.07 5.79
C SER A 212 -1.74 -12.12 4.67
N ASP A 213 -0.65 -12.39 3.95
CA ASP A 213 -0.63 -13.37 2.86
C ASP A 213 -0.85 -14.80 3.36
N LEU A 214 -0.29 -15.15 4.52
CA LEU A 214 -0.55 -16.45 5.16
C LEU A 214 -2.02 -16.61 5.52
N ILE A 215 -2.65 -15.58 6.10
CA ILE A 215 -4.08 -15.61 6.45
C ILE A 215 -4.93 -15.77 5.19
N ASN A 216 -4.61 -15.05 4.12
CA ASN A 216 -5.30 -15.17 2.84
C ASN A 216 -5.19 -16.59 2.28
N LEU A 217 -4.00 -17.19 2.27
CA LEU A 217 -3.79 -18.55 1.80
C LEU A 217 -4.55 -19.58 2.64
N ILE A 218 -4.50 -19.48 3.97
CA ILE A 218 -5.26 -20.36 4.87
C ILE A 218 -6.75 -20.24 4.58
N TRP A 219 -7.27 -19.02 4.42
CA TRP A 219 -8.67 -18.80 4.08
C TRP A 219 -9.04 -19.43 2.73
N ILE A 220 -8.20 -19.29 1.70
CA ILE A 220 -8.40 -19.90 0.38
C ILE A 220 -8.42 -21.43 0.49
N ILE A 221 -7.48 -22.03 1.22
CA ILE A 221 -7.41 -23.48 1.42
C ILE A 221 -8.69 -23.97 2.09
N ILE A 222 -9.16 -23.30 3.14
CA ILE A 222 -10.43 -23.62 3.80
C ILE A 222 -11.59 -23.55 2.80
N LYS A 223 -11.62 -22.55 1.91
CA LYS A 223 -12.66 -22.44 0.87
C LYS A 223 -12.58 -23.57 -0.17
N PHE A 224 -11.39 -23.99 -0.60
CA PHE A 224 -11.25 -25.12 -1.51
C PHE A 224 -11.62 -26.48 -0.88
N ILE A 225 -11.44 -26.63 0.43
CA ILE A 225 -11.91 -27.80 1.18
C ILE A 225 -13.43 -27.77 1.28
N GLN A 226 -14.02 -26.64 1.69
CA GLN A 226 -15.46 -26.49 1.88
C GLN A 226 -16.27 -26.53 0.57
N TYR A 227 -15.72 -26.01 -0.53
CA TYR A 227 -16.42 -25.86 -1.81
C TYR A 227 -15.57 -26.41 -2.96
N PRO A 228 -15.67 -27.72 -3.26
CA PRO A 228 -14.92 -28.35 -4.33
C PRO A 228 -15.11 -27.69 -5.70
N GLN A 229 -16.27 -27.06 -5.96
CA GLN A 229 -16.55 -26.33 -7.19
C GLN A 229 -15.67 -25.10 -7.42
N LEU A 230 -14.99 -24.58 -6.39
CA LEU A 230 -14.05 -23.47 -6.51
C LEU A 230 -12.65 -23.94 -6.93
N ARG A 231 -12.38 -25.26 -6.90
CA ARG A 231 -11.08 -25.81 -7.25
C ARG A 231 -10.78 -25.58 -8.73
N PRO A 232 -9.57 -25.15 -9.07
CA PRO A 232 -9.22 -24.89 -10.45
C PRO A 232 -9.15 -26.20 -11.24
N ASN A 233 -9.68 -26.19 -12.46
CA ASN A 233 -9.41 -27.24 -13.43
C ASN A 233 -8.04 -27.00 -14.10
N ILE A 234 -7.52 -28.00 -14.82
CA ILE A 234 -6.19 -27.93 -15.46
C ILE A 234 -6.04 -26.69 -16.36
N ARG A 235 -7.07 -26.35 -17.15
CA ARG A 235 -7.03 -25.17 -18.03
C ARG A 235 -6.89 -23.88 -17.24
N THR A 236 -7.66 -23.73 -16.17
CA THR A 236 -7.60 -22.59 -15.25
C THR A 236 -6.22 -22.50 -14.60
N ILE A 237 -5.63 -23.62 -14.17
CA ILE A 237 -4.27 -23.63 -13.61
C ILE A 237 -3.27 -23.02 -14.60
N TYR A 238 -3.28 -23.43 -15.87
CA TYR A 238 -2.36 -22.87 -16.87
C TYR A 238 -2.52 -21.37 -17.08
N ILE A 239 -3.76 -20.87 -17.16
CA ILE A 239 -4.03 -19.44 -17.35
C ILE A 239 -3.47 -18.63 -16.16
N TRP A 240 -3.72 -19.10 -14.95
CA TRP A 240 -3.31 -18.40 -13.74
C TRP A 240 -1.80 -18.53 -13.48
N LEU A 241 -1.18 -19.66 -13.82
CA LEU A 241 0.28 -19.78 -13.83
C LEU A 241 0.92 -18.79 -14.81
N PHE A 242 0.34 -18.60 -16.00
CA PHE A 242 0.83 -17.60 -16.96
C PHE A 242 0.75 -16.19 -16.37
N ILE A 243 -0.38 -15.82 -15.74
CA ILE A 243 -0.52 -14.52 -15.06
C ILE A 243 0.51 -14.36 -13.95
N ALA A 244 0.74 -15.40 -13.13
CA ALA A 244 1.74 -15.39 -12.07
C ALA A 244 3.15 -15.16 -12.64
N LEU A 245 3.51 -15.84 -13.73
CA LEU A 245 4.78 -15.66 -14.43
C LEU A 245 4.92 -14.26 -15.01
N CYS A 246 3.86 -13.67 -15.57
CA CYS A 246 3.87 -12.30 -16.05
C CYS A 246 4.10 -11.29 -14.91
N LEU A 247 3.42 -11.44 -13.78
CA LEU A 247 3.61 -10.59 -12.60
C LEU A 247 5.02 -10.72 -12.04
N TRP A 248 5.53 -11.96 -11.97
CA TRP A 248 6.88 -12.23 -11.49
C TRP A 248 7.95 -11.66 -12.42
N SER A 249 7.78 -11.81 -13.74
CA SER A 249 8.68 -11.24 -14.73
C SER A 249 8.66 -9.71 -14.69
N PHE A 250 7.47 -9.11 -14.56
CA PHE A 250 7.34 -7.67 -14.40
C PHE A 250 8.10 -7.16 -13.17
N TYR A 251 7.99 -7.86 -12.04
CA TYR A 251 8.74 -7.53 -10.84
C TYR A 251 10.24 -7.47 -11.11
N TYR A 252 10.84 -8.53 -11.67
CA TYR A 252 12.28 -8.56 -11.90
C TYR A 252 12.77 -7.60 -13.00
N ILE A 253 11.95 -7.29 -14.00
CA ILE A 253 12.36 -6.39 -15.08
C ILE A 253 12.27 -4.92 -14.64
N VAL A 254 11.21 -4.56 -13.90
CA VAL A 254 10.85 -3.16 -13.66
C VAL A 254 11.08 -2.73 -12.22
N CYS A 255 10.79 -3.62 -11.27
CA CYS A 255 10.66 -3.31 -9.85
C CYS A 255 11.70 -4.02 -8.97
N GLN A 256 12.70 -4.68 -9.56
CA GLN A 256 13.67 -5.48 -8.83
C GLN A 256 14.33 -4.68 -7.70
N PHE A 257 14.32 -5.27 -6.51
CA PHE A 257 15.09 -4.82 -5.37
C PHE A 257 16.59 -4.80 -5.70
N ARG A 258 17.24 -3.64 -5.52
CA ARG A 258 18.68 -3.48 -5.71
C ARG A 258 19.31 -3.02 -4.40
N GLU A 259 20.08 -3.89 -3.75
CA GLU A 259 20.97 -3.48 -2.67
C GLU A 259 22.03 -2.50 -3.14
#